data_AF-A0AAC9YNM7-F1
#
_entry.id   AF-A0AAC9YNM7-F1
#
_cell.length_a   1.000
_cell.length_b   1.000
_cell.length_c   1.000
_cell.angle_alpha   90.00
_cell.angle_beta   90.00
_cell.angle_gamma   90.00
#
_symmetry.space_group_name_H-M   'P 1'
#
loop_
_entity.id
_entity.type
_entity.pdbx_description
1 polymer ?
#
loop_
_entity_poly.entity_id
_entity_poly.type
_entity_poly.pdbx_seq_one_letter_code
_entity_poly.pdbx_strand_id
1 'polypeptide(L)'
;MSAEPGHNRAVPPLPAALVHAWPFIALGALGWVVAATVAFLVPALASWRPVTLAGLGVGLLGTTIFLLQLAAARRGARGAQAGLETYLDQK
;
A
#
# COMPACT_ATOMS: atom_id res chain seq x y z
N MET A 1 40.18 -18.95 0.92
CA MET A 1 39.75 -17.55 0.98
C MET A 1 38.63 -17.47 2.01
N SER A 2 38.96 -17.02 3.23
CA SER A 2 37.97 -16.85 4.29
C SER A 2 37.15 -15.59 3.99
N ALA A 3 35.82 -15.72 3.92
CA ALA A 3 34.94 -14.57 3.76
C ALA A 3 34.95 -13.75 5.07
N GLU A 4 35.41 -12.50 4.99
CA GLU A 4 35.26 -11.52 6.07
C GLU A 4 33.76 -11.38 6.42
N PRO A 5 33.37 -11.48 7.71
CA PRO A 5 31.98 -11.31 8.10
C PRO A 5 31.57 -9.85 7.84
N GLY A 6 30.77 -9.65 6.79
CA GLY A 6 30.26 -8.35 6.41
C GLY A 6 29.60 -7.66 7.59
N HIS A 7 30.13 -6.49 7.95
CA HIS A 7 29.64 -5.64 9.03
C HIS A 7 28.14 -5.36 8.84
N ASN A 8 27.29 -6.05 9.59
CA ASN A 8 25.84 -5.93 9.52
C ASN A 8 25.43 -4.56 10.07
N ARG A 9 25.27 -3.58 9.17
CA ARG A 9 24.73 -2.26 9.54
C ARG A 9 23.28 -2.45 9.98
N ALA A 10 23.04 -2.39 11.29
CA ALA A 10 21.68 -2.37 11.82
C ALA A 10 20.93 -1.17 11.24
N VAL A 11 19.87 -1.45 10.47
CA VAL A 11 19.02 -0.40 9.89
C VAL A 11 18.29 0.29 11.04
N PRO A 12 18.37 1.63 11.19
CA PRO A 12 17.68 2.33 12.25
C PRO A 12 16.15 2.12 12.11
N PRO A 13 15.45 1.86 13.22
CA PRO A 13 14.02 1.60 13.18
C PRO A 13 13.27 2.83 12.65
N LEU A 14 12.50 2.65 11.58
CA LEU A 14 11.65 3.70 11.03
C LEU A 14 10.47 3.98 11.98
N PRO A 15 10.02 5.25 12.11
CA PRO A 15 8.86 5.59 12.91
C PRO A 15 7.64 4.79 12.47
N ALA A 16 6.91 4.20 13.42
CA ALA A 16 5.77 3.33 13.12
C ALA A 16 4.77 3.97 12.15
N ALA A 17 4.51 5.28 12.27
CA ALA A 17 3.60 6.00 11.38
C ALA A 17 3.98 5.94 9.88
N LEU A 18 5.28 5.89 9.56
CA LEU A 18 5.78 5.80 8.18
C LEU A 18 5.74 4.37 7.63
N VAL A 19 5.62 3.38 8.50
CA VAL A 19 5.59 1.97 8.12
C VAL A 19 4.16 1.50 7.82
N HIS A 20 3.15 2.14 8.43
CA HIS A 20 1.76 1.77 8.23
C HIS A 20 1.19 2.53 7.02
N ALA A 21 0.65 1.81 6.03
CA ALA A 21 0.01 2.43 4.86
C ALA A 21 -1.35 3.07 5.19
N TRP A 22 -2.05 2.57 6.22
CA TRP A 22 -3.41 2.98 6.58
C TRP A 22 -3.62 4.47 6.83
N PRO A 23 -2.75 5.19 7.57
CA PRO A 23 -2.89 6.63 7.78
C PRO A 23 -2.92 7.43 6.47
N PHE A 24 -2.08 7.06 5.50
CA PHE A 24 -2.01 7.75 4.21
C PHE A 24 -3.23 7.48 3.34
N ILE A 25 -3.69 6.22 3.31
CA ILE A 25 -4.93 5.84 2.60
C ILE A 25 -6.13 6.60 3.20
N ALA A 26 -6.25 6.62 4.53
CA ALA A 26 -7.33 7.31 5.23
C ALA A 26 -7.30 8.82 4.98
N LEU A 27 -6.11 9.44 5.05
CA LEU A 27 -5.94 10.87 4.80
C LEU A 27 -6.33 11.24 3.35
N GLY A 28 -5.88 10.47 2.37
CA GLY A 28 -6.23 10.68 0.97
C GLY A 28 -7.72 10.49 0.71
N ALA A 29 -8.33 9.42 1.25
CA ALA A 29 -9.76 9.17 1.12
C ALA A 29 -10.60 10.29 1.74
N LEU A 30 -10.25 10.73 2.96
CA LEU A 30 -10.92 11.84 3.63
C LEU A 30 -10.81 13.14 2.83
N GLY A 31 -9.62 13.44 2.28
CA GLY A 31 -9.40 14.61 1.44
C GLY A 31 -10.33 14.61 0.21
N TRP A 32 -10.47 13.48 -0.48
CA TRP A 32 -11.38 13.35 -1.62
C TRP A 32 -12.85 13.43 -1.24
N VAL A 33 -13.24 12.86 -0.09
CA VAL A 33 -14.62 12.98 0.43
C VAL A 33 -14.95 14.44 0.70
N VAL A 34 -14.07 15.17 1.40
CA VAL A 34 -14.26 16.60 1.68
C VAL A 34 -14.34 17.40 0.38
N ALA A 35 -13.43 17.15 -0.57
CA ALA A 35 -13.44 17.83 -1.87
C ALA A 35 -14.74 17.57 -2.63
N ALA A 36 -15.24 16.33 -2.66
CA ALA A 36 -16.52 15.98 -3.25
C ALA A 36 -17.66 16.73 -2.54
N THR A 37 -17.73 16.68 -1.21
CA THR A 37 -18.74 17.41 -0.44
C THR A 37 -18.78 18.89 -0.80
N VAL A 38 -17.62 19.57 -0.84
CA VAL A 38 -17.56 20.99 -1.22
C VAL A 38 -18.00 21.20 -2.68
N ALA A 39 -17.59 20.35 -3.62
CA ALA A 39 -17.99 20.47 -5.03
C ALA A 39 -19.50 20.27 -5.28
N PHE A 40 -20.19 19.54 -4.40
CA PHE A 40 -21.65 19.36 -4.47
C PHE A 40 -22.42 20.46 -3.74
N LEU A 41 -21.88 20.99 -2.63
CA LEU A 41 -22.55 22.01 -1.82
C LEU A 41 -22.28 23.46 -2.28
N VAL A 42 -21.14 23.73 -2.94
CA VAL A 42 -20.74 25.07 -3.35
C VAL A 42 -20.89 25.23 -4.87
N PRO A 43 -21.84 26.06 -5.36
CA PRO A 43 -22.10 26.20 -6.80
C PRO A 43 -20.86 26.62 -7.61
N ALA A 44 -19.99 27.46 -7.03
CA ALA A 44 -18.75 27.91 -7.67
C ALA A 44 -17.75 26.76 -7.95
N LEU A 45 -17.88 25.63 -7.26
CA LEU A 45 -17.03 24.45 -7.43
C LEU A 45 -17.74 23.31 -8.19
N ALA A 46 -18.90 23.55 -8.80
CA ALA A 46 -19.64 22.49 -9.50
C ALA A 46 -18.85 21.84 -10.65
N SER A 47 -17.93 22.58 -11.29
CA SER A 47 -17.04 22.05 -12.34
C SER A 47 -16.03 21.01 -11.83
N TRP A 48 -15.76 20.97 -10.52
CA TRP A 48 -14.84 20.01 -9.90
C TRP A 48 -15.48 18.65 -9.64
N ARG A 49 -16.80 18.51 -9.73
CA ARG A 49 -17.52 17.26 -9.43
C ARG A 49 -16.92 16.05 -10.17
N PRO A 50 -16.67 16.09 -11.50
CA PRO A 50 -16.09 14.95 -12.20
C PRO A 50 -14.70 14.57 -11.65
N VAL A 51 -13.88 15.56 -11.31
CA VAL A 51 -12.54 15.35 -10.75
C VAL A 51 -12.61 14.73 -9.36
N THR A 52 -13.49 15.24 -8.50
CA THR A 52 -13.67 14.69 -7.14
C THR A 52 -14.20 13.26 -7.16
N LEU A 53 -15.13 12.94 -8.06
CA LEU A 53 -15.63 11.59 -8.27
C LEU A 53 -14.53 10.66 -8.85
N ALA A 54 -13.74 11.14 -9.80
CA ALA A 54 -12.60 10.39 -10.33
C ALA A 54 -11.58 10.09 -9.22
N GLY A 55 -11.26 11.07 -8.37
CA GLY A 55 -10.38 10.90 -7.22
C GLY A 55 -10.88 9.85 -6.23
N LEU A 56 -12.18 9.86 -5.89
CA LEU A 56 -12.82 8.82 -5.08
C LEU A 56 -12.74 7.44 -5.74
N GLY A 57 -13.02 7.36 -7.05
CA GLY A 57 -12.93 6.12 -7.82
C GLY A 57 -11.51 5.54 -7.86
N VAL A 58 -10.51 6.38 -8.12
CA VAL A 58 -9.09 5.98 -8.10
C VAL A 58 -8.66 5.55 -6.69
N GLY A 59 -9.09 6.27 -5.65
CA GLY A 59 -8.83 5.91 -4.26
C GLY A 59 -9.42 4.54 -3.88
N LEU A 60 -10.66 4.27 -4.29
CA LEU A 60 -11.31 2.98 -4.08
C LEU A 60 -10.58 1.85 -4.83
N LEU A 61 -10.20 2.09 -6.10
CA LEU A 61 -9.47 1.13 -6.91
C LEU A 61 -8.09 0.80 -6.30
N GLY A 62 -7.31 1.83 -5.97
CA GLY A 62 -5.99 1.67 -5.36
C GLY A 62 -6.05 0.94 -4.02
N THR A 63 -7.02 1.29 -3.17
CA THR A 63 -7.24 0.62 -1.88
C THR A 63 -7.64 -0.84 -2.08
N THR A 64 -8.50 -1.13 -3.05
CA THR A 64 -8.91 -2.51 -3.38
C THR A 64 -7.70 -3.34 -3.81
N ILE A 65 -6.86 -2.82 -4.72
CA ILE A 65 -5.62 -3.48 -5.14
C ILE A 65 -4.74 -3.74 -3.91
N PHE A 66 -4.51 -2.72 -3.07
CA PHE A 66 -3.71 -2.88 -1.85
C PHE A 66 -4.25 -3.98 -0.93
N LEU A 67 -5.56 -4.05 -0.72
CA LEU A 67 -6.18 -5.09 0.11
C LEU A 67 -6.03 -6.48 -0.49
N LEU A 68 -6.12 -6.61 -1.82
CA LEU A 68 -5.86 -7.89 -2.50
C LEU A 68 -4.40 -8.32 -2.32
N GLN A 69 -3.45 -7.38 -2.44
CA GLN A 69 -2.03 -7.64 -2.18
C GLN A 69 -1.77 -8.03 -0.73
N LEU A 70 -2.36 -7.30 0.22
CA LEU A 70 -2.26 -7.60 1.65
C LEU A 70 -2.87 -8.97 1.97
N ALA A 71 -4.01 -9.31 1.38
CA ALA A 71 -4.62 -10.63 1.54
C ALA A 71 -3.76 -11.73 0.92
N ALA A 72 -3.14 -11.51 -0.25
CA ALA A 72 -2.21 -12.46 -0.86
C ALA A 72 -0.97 -12.69 0.03
N ALA A 73 -0.38 -11.62 0.57
CA ALA A 73 0.74 -11.69 1.50
C ALA A 73 0.38 -12.45 2.79
N ARG A 74 -0.78 -12.14 3.39
CA ARG A 74 -1.26 -12.81 4.62
C ARG A 74 -1.59 -14.28 4.42
N ARG A 75 -2.08 -14.67 3.23
CA ARG A 75 -2.34 -16.07 2.87
C ARG A 75 -1.05 -16.88 2.64
N GLY A 76 0.12 -16.22 2.68
CA GLY A 76 1.39 -16.89 2.42
C GLY A 76 1.40 -17.55 1.05
N ALA A 77 0.76 -16.95 0.04
CA ALA A 77 0.65 -17.50 -1.30
C ALA A 77 2.04 -17.62 -1.95
N ARG A 78 2.75 -18.70 -1.61
CA ARG A 78 3.59 -19.61 -2.41
C ARG A 78 4.48 -19.06 -3.53
N GLY A 79 4.81 -17.78 -3.57
CA GLY A 79 5.91 -17.28 -4.41
C GLY A 79 7.28 -17.62 -3.82
N ALA A 80 7.36 -17.75 -2.50
CA ALA A 80 8.61 -17.99 -1.77
C ALA A 80 8.89 -19.46 -1.46
N GLN A 81 7.98 -20.37 -1.83
CA GLN A 81 8.25 -21.82 -1.76
C GLN A 81 8.55 -22.44 -3.12
N ALA A 82 8.28 -21.76 -4.24
CA ALA A 82 8.75 -22.21 -5.55
C ALA A 82 10.29 -22.07 -5.62
N GLY A 83 11.01 -23.19 -5.54
CA GLY A 83 12.48 -23.26 -5.57
C GLY A 83 13.15 -23.70 -4.26
N LEU A 84 12.39 -23.89 -3.16
CA LEU A 84 12.94 -24.50 -1.93
C LEU A 84 12.95 -26.03 -1.97
N GLU A 85 12.08 -26.65 -2.78
CA GLU A 85 12.13 -28.07 -3.12
C GLU A 85 13.51 -28.51 -3.59
N THR A 86 14.23 -27.71 -4.39
CA THR A 86 15.58 -28.06 -4.87
C THR A 86 16.62 -28.19 -3.74
N TYR A 87 16.42 -27.52 -2.60
CA TYR A 87 17.34 -27.59 -1.45
C TYR A 87 16.91 -28.60 -0.38
N LEU A 88 15.63 -28.99 -0.35
CA LEU A 88 15.10 -29.93 0.63
C LEU A 88 15.15 -31.40 0.16
N ASP A 89 15.26 -31.65 -1.15
CA ASP A 89 15.27 -32.99 -1.75
C ASP A 89 16.68 -33.58 -1.99
N GLN A 90 17.70 -33.01 -1.36
CA GLN A 90 19.06 -33.55 -1.41
C GLN A 90 19.26 -34.58 -0.29
N LYS A 91 18.84 -35.82 -0.52
CA LYS A 91 19.19 -37.01 0.27
C LYS A 91 19.75 -38.09 -0.64
#